data_AF-A0A662MHS6-F1
#
_entry.id   AF-A0A662MHS6-F1
#
_cell.length_a   1.000
_cell.length_b   1.000
_cell.length_c   1.000
_cell.angle_alpha   90.00
_cell.angle_beta   90.00
_cell.angle_gamma   90.00
#
_symmetry.space_group_name_H-M   'P 1'
#
loop_
_entity.id
_entity.type
_entity.pdbx_description
1 polymer ?
#
loop_
_entity_poly.entity_id
_entity_poly.type
_entity_poly.pdbx_seq_one_letter_code
_entity_poly.pdbx_strand_id
1 'polypeptide(L)'
;AYLSIETDLGQEVEADELIEIAEESFSSPTYEFLKRMGEARMVLGAHRNPRFVEDVVREMLRRVLERYPHLPGDTVVCAKSISEESIHKHDAFAERLTTLEELRR
;
A
#
# COMPACT_ATOMS: atom_id res chain seq x y z
N ALA A 1 -5.10 -0.05 -4.81
CA ALA A 1 -3.75 0.53 -4.72
C ALA A 1 -2.88 -0.09 -5.79
N TYR A 2 -1.85 0.61 -6.22
CA TYR A 2 -0.85 0.14 -7.18
C TYR A 2 0.52 0.26 -6.51
N LEU A 3 1.29 -0.82 -6.58
CA LEU A 3 2.65 -0.89 -6.08
C LEU A 3 3.52 -1.56 -7.14
N SER A 4 4.63 -0.93 -7.51
CA SER A 4 5.65 -1.54 -8.35
C SER A 4 7.04 -1.25 -7.82
N ILE A 5 7.94 -2.23 -8.00
CA ILE A 5 9.36 -2.14 -7.69
C ILE A 5 10.12 -2.48 -8.96
N GLU A 6 11.03 -1.61 -9.36
CA GLU A 6 11.96 -1.82 -10.48
C GLU A 6 13.38 -1.83 -9.91
N THR A 7 14.07 -2.95 -10.09
CA THR A 7 15.41 -3.18 -9.52
C THR A 7 16.26 -3.99 -10.49
N ASP A 8 17.55 -4.13 -10.17
CA ASP A 8 18.51 -4.84 -11.00
C ASP A 8 18.22 -6.34 -11.09
N LEU A 9 18.68 -6.95 -12.19
CA LEU A 9 18.63 -8.40 -12.38
C LEU A 9 19.38 -9.12 -11.25
N GLY A 10 18.76 -10.15 -10.68
CA GLY A 10 19.33 -10.97 -9.61
C GLY A 10 18.93 -10.52 -8.19
N GLN A 11 18.11 -9.48 -8.06
CA GLN A 11 17.38 -9.21 -6.82
C GLN A 11 16.06 -10.00 -6.80
N GLU A 12 15.72 -10.56 -5.65
CA GLU A 12 14.47 -11.30 -5.45
C GLU A 12 13.41 -10.40 -4.81
N VAL A 13 12.26 -10.31 -5.47
CA VAL A 13 11.07 -9.60 -4.99
C VAL A 13 9.88 -10.51 -5.22
N GLU A 14 9.28 -10.98 -4.13
CA GLU A 14 8.18 -11.93 -4.20
C GLU A 14 6.85 -11.20 -4.44
N ALA A 15 6.07 -11.69 -5.40
CA ALA A 15 4.79 -11.06 -5.75
C ALA A 15 3.80 -11.08 -4.59
N ASP A 16 3.76 -12.17 -3.82
CA ASP A 16 2.88 -12.31 -2.65
C ASP A 16 3.21 -11.25 -1.58
N GLU A 17 4.48 -10.92 -1.39
CA GLU A 17 4.88 -9.88 -0.44
C GLU A 17 4.44 -8.48 -0.91
N LEU A 18 4.47 -8.20 -2.21
CA LEU A 18 3.94 -6.94 -2.74
C LEU A 18 2.42 -6.84 -2.55
N ILE A 19 1.70 -7.96 -2.71
CA ILE A 19 0.26 -8.03 -2.44
C ILE A 19 -0.02 -7.76 -0.97
N GLU A 20 0.67 -8.44 -0.06
CA GLU A 20 0.55 -8.22 1.40
C GLU A 20 0.80 -6.76 1.76
N ILE A 21 1.87 -6.15 1.22
CA ILE A 21 2.18 -4.74 1.46
C ILE A 21 1.01 -3.85 1.02
N ALA A 22 0.47 -4.08 -0.18
CA ALA A 22 -0.63 -3.28 -0.69
C ALA A 22 -1.92 -3.45 0.15
N GLU A 23 -2.25 -4.68 0.56
CA GLU A 23 -3.44 -4.97 1.37
C GLU A 23 -3.36 -4.41 2.79
N GLU A 24 -2.23 -4.60 3.47
CA GLU A 24 -1.99 -4.09 4.83
C GLU A 24 -1.81 -2.55 4.86
N SER A 25 -1.72 -1.92 3.69
CA SER A 25 -1.70 -0.47 3.54
C SER A 25 -3.08 0.19 3.60
N PHE A 26 -4.17 -0.57 3.52
CA PHE A 26 -5.52 -0.05 3.71
C PHE A 26 -5.95 -0.01 5.19
N SER A 27 -7.06 0.71 5.46
CA SER A 27 -7.69 0.79 6.78
C SER A 27 -8.19 -0.57 7.30
N SER A 28 -8.55 -1.47 6.38
CA SER A 28 -8.96 -2.86 6.63
C SER A 28 -8.75 -3.69 5.36
N PRO A 29 -8.52 -5.01 5.47
CA PRO A 29 -8.47 -5.90 4.32
C PRO A 29 -9.82 -6.00 3.60
N THR A 30 -9.77 -6.38 2.33
CA THR A 30 -10.94 -6.65 1.49
C THR A 30 -11.22 -8.15 1.47
N TYR A 31 -12.49 -8.53 1.42
CA TYR A 31 -12.90 -9.95 1.37
C TYR A 31 -14.01 -10.13 0.35
N GLU A 32 -13.97 -11.22 -0.42
CA GLU A 32 -15.02 -11.53 -1.40
C GLU A 32 -16.35 -11.91 -0.74
N PHE A 33 -16.28 -12.59 0.40
CA PHE A 33 -17.46 -13.08 1.11
C PHE A 33 -17.28 -13.03 2.62
N LEU A 34 -18.23 -12.38 3.31
CA LEU A 34 -18.23 -12.27 4.76
C LEU A 34 -19.55 -12.74 5.35
N LYS A 35 -19.46 -13.47 6.47
CA LYS A 35 -20.59 -13.67 7.38
C LYS A 35 -20.70 -12.47 8.33
N ARG A 36 -21.85 -12.31 8.99
CA ARG A 36 -22.15 -11.17 9.89
C ARG A 36 -21.04 -10.81 10.88
N MET A 37 -20.42 -11.79 11.53
CA MET A 37 -19.32 -11.54 12.48
C MET A 37 -18.03 -11.06 11.78
N GLY A 38 -17.78 -11.51 10.55
CA GLY A 38 -16.64 -11.06 9.74
C GLY A 38 -16.83 -9.63 9.25
N GLU A 39 -18.01 -9.31 8.74
CA GLU A 39 -18.38 -7.95 8.33
C GLU A 39 -18.26 -6.97 9.50
N ALA A 40 -18.80 -7.32 10.67
CA ALA A 40 -18.68 -6.48 11.87
C ALA A 40 -17.22 -6.19 12.24
N ARG A 41 -16.32 -7.18 12.15
CA ARG A 41 -14.88 -6.98 12.41
C ARG A 41 -14.23 -6.09 11.36
N MET A 42 -14.53 -6.30 10.08
CA MET A 42 -14.01 -5.49 8.97
C MET A 42 -14.41 -4.02 9.15
N VAL A 43 -15.70 -3.74 9.36
CA VAL A 43 -16.22 -2.38 9.53
C VAL A 43 -15.60 -1.70 10.76
N LEU A 44 -15.56 -2.39 11.91
CA LEU A 44 -14.97 -1.84 13.13
C LEU A 44 -13.45 -1.63 12.99
N GLY A 45 -12.75 -2.50 12.27
CA GLY A 45 -11.34 -2.35 11.96
C GLY A 45 -11.06 -1.09 11.15
N ALA A 46 -11.80 -0.92 10.04
CA ALA A 46 -11.69 0.26 9.17
C ALA A 46 -11.95 1.57 9.93
N HIS A 47 -12.94 1.60 10.83
CA HIS A 47 -13.25 2.79 11.63
C HIS A 47 -12.21 3.09 12.72
N ARG A 48 -11.49 2.07 13.22
CA ARG A 48 -10.44 2.25 14.25
C ARG A 48 -9.13 2.75 13.67
N ASN A 49 -8.87 2.46 12.40
CA ASN A 49 -7.65 2.83 11.70
C ASN A 49 -7.98 3.52 10.37
N PRO A 50 -8.66 4.69 10.39
CA PRO A 50 -8.97 5.42 9.17
C PRO A 50 -7.68 5.94 8.53
N ARG A 51 -7.59 5.85 7.21
CA ARG A 51 -6.46 6.33 6.41
C ARG A 51 -6.96 7.22 5.28
N PHE A 52 -6.30 8.35 5.08
CA PHE A 52 -6.44 9.12 3.84
C PHE A 52 -5.72 8.42 2.68
N VAL A 53 -5.99 8.86 1.46
CA VAL A 53 -5.36 8.29 0.25
C VAL A 53 -3.83 8.41 0.31
N GLU A 54 -3.29 9.50 0.87
CA GLU A 54 -1.85 9.70 1.07
C GLU A 54 -1.27 8.83 2.19
N ASP A 55 -2.08 8.44 3.19
CA ASP A 55 -1.64 7.53 4.26
C ASP A 55 -1.44 6.12 3.70
N VAL A 56 -2.31 5.68 2.78
CA VAL A 56 -2.14 4.39 2.09
C VAL A 56 -0.83 4.37 1.29
N VAL A 57 -0.51 5.45 0.57
CA VAL A 57 0.76 5.57 -0.16
C VAL A 57 1.96 5.59 0.80
N ARG A 58 1.90 6.36 1.89
CA ARG A 58 2.96 6.41 2.90
C ARG A 58 3.20 5.06 3.56
N GLU A 59 2.14 4.32 3.85
CA GLU A 59 2.25 3.00 4.46
C GLU A 59 2.88 1.99 3.48
N MET A 60 2.48 1.99 2.20
CA MET A 60 3.09 1.10 1.20
C MET A 60 4.61 1.32 1.14
N LEU A 61 5.05 2.58 1.08
CA LEU A 61 6.47 2.92 1.03
C LEU A 61 7.21 2.52 2.31
N ARG A 62 6.63 2.78 3.49
CA ARG A 62 7.21 2.36 4.79
C ARG A 62 7.42 0.85 4.83
N ARG A 63 6.42 0.08 4.38
CA ARG A 63 6.46 -1.38 4.36
C ARG A 63 7.44 -1.94 3.34
N VAL A 64 7.57 -1.30 2.18
CA VAL A 64 8.62 -1.66 1.20
C VAL A 64 10.01 -1.48 1.83
N LEU A 65 10.27 -0.37 2.52
CA LEU A 65 11.55 -0.18 3.22
C LEU A 65 11.84 -1.26 4.26
N GLU A 66 10.82 -1.64 5.02
CA GLU A 66 10.94 -2.65 6.08
C GLU A 66 11.13 -4.07 5.54
N ARG A 67 10.42 -4.42 4.46
CA ARG A 67 10.47 -5.75 3.85
C ARG A 67 11.72 -5.96 3.00
N TYR A 68 12.18 -4.91 2.32
CA TYR A 68 13.27 -4.98 1.34
C TYR A 68 14.49 -4.12 1.72
N PRO A 69 15.10 -4.31 2.91
CA PRO A 69 16.26 -3.52 3.32
C PRO A 69 17.50 -3.82 2.48
N HIS A 70 17.54 -5.00 1.83
CA HIS A 70 18.67 -5.47 1.04
C HIS A 70 18.70 -4.93 -0.40
N LEU A 71 17.58 -4.38 -0.90
CA LEU A 71 17.52 -3.90 -2.27
C LEU A 71 18.44 -2.67 -2.49
N PRO A 72 19.06 -2.56 -3.69
CA PRO A 72 19.91 -1.44 -4.07
C PRO A 72 19.24 -0.08 -3.89
N GLY A 73 20.02 0.95 -3.58
CA GLY A 73 19.49 2.30 -3.32
C GLY A 73 18.85 2.97 -4.54
N ASP A 74 19.29 2.61 -5.74
CA ASP A 74 18.74 3.04 -7.02
C ASP A 74 17.48 2.28 -7.47
N THR A 75 17.05 1.28 -6.68
CA THR A 75 15.76 0.61 -6.87
C THR A 75 14.64 1.64 -6.85
N VAL A 76 13.83 1.65 -7.91
CA VAL A 76 12.72 2.58 -8.09
C VAL A 76 11.45 1.94 -7.53
N VAL A 77 10.74 2.70 -6.70
CA VAL A 77 9.45 2.28 -6.13
C VAL A 77 8.38 3.27 -6.55
N CYS A 78 7.28 2.75 -7.07
CA CYS A 78 6.08 3.52 -7.38
C CYS A 78 4.93 3.03 -6.51
N ALA A 79 4.36 3.92 -5.71
CA ALA A 79 3.23 3.66 -4.84
C ALA A 79 2.10 4.65 -5.19
N LYS A 80 0.92 4.12 -5.53
CA LYS A 80 -0.23 4.90 -5.99
C LYS A 80 -1.53 4.42 -5.37
N SER A 81 -2.40 5.34 -5.01
CA SER A 81 -3.73 5.04 -4.49
C SER A 81 -4.78 6.01 -5.05
N ILE A 82 -5.99 5.48 -5.27
CA ILE A 82 -7.18 6.25 -5.66
C ILE A 82 -8.25 5.88 -4.64
N SER A 83 -8.88 6.89 -4.06
CA SER A 83 -10.04 6.77 -3.18
C SER A 83 -11.28 7.20 -3.96
N GLU A 84 -12.21 6.27 -4.17
CA GLU A 84 -13.50 6.53 -4.82
C GLU A 84 -14.43 7.23 -3.82
N GLU A 85 -14.60 8.54 -3.97
CA GLU A 85 -15.23 9.38 -2.96
C GLU A 85 -16.76 9.31 -3.00
N SER A 86 -17.37 8.92 -1.88
CA SER A 86 -18.84 8.79 -1.78
C SER A 86 -19.60 10.12 -1.63
N ILE A 87 -18.92 11.19 -1.22
CA ILE A 87 -19.51 12.52 -0.97
C ILE A 87 -19.06 13.59 -1.97
N HIS A 88 -18.20 13.23 -2.93
CA HIS A 88 -17.67 14.12 -3.96
C HIS A 88 -17.95 13.57 -5.36
N LYS A 89 -17.81 14.41 -6.39
CA LYS A 89 -17.99 14.02 -7.80
C LYS A 89 -16.66 13.70 -8.51
N HIS A 90 -15.61 13.55 -7.73
CA HIS A 90 -14.25 13.27 -8.18
C HIS A 90 -13.58 12.40 -7.13
N ASP A 91 -12.63 11.59 -7.58
CA ASP A 91 -11.86 10.71 -6.70
C ASP A 91 -10.66 11.46 -6.11
N ALA A 92 -10.22 11.04 -4.93
CA ALA A 92 -8.96 11.52 -4.35
C ALA A 92 -7.80 10.63 -4.85
N PHE A 93 -6.67 11.24 -5.18
CA PHE A 93 -5.54 10.56 -5.78
C PHE A 93 -4.23 10.93 -5.08
N ALA A 94 -3.41 9.93 -4.81
CA ALA A 94 -2.05 10.12 -4.33
C ALA A 94 -1.09 9.17 -5.06
N GLU A 95 0.12 9.66 -5.33
CA GLU A 95 1.19 8.89 -5.96
C GLU A 95 2.55 9.38 -5.46
N ARG A 96 3.48 8.44 -5.34
CA ARG A 96 4.89 8.72 -5.10
C ARG A 96 5.74 7.76 -5.92
N LEU A 97 6.58 8.34 -6.78
CA LEU A 97 7.68 7.69 -7.46
C LEU A 97 8.99 8.17 -6.81
N THR A 98 9.83 7.25 -6.35
CA THR A 98 11.07 7.59 -5.63
C THR A 98 12.04 6.42 -5.67
N THR A 99 13.31 6.65 -5.32
CA THR A 99 14.27 5.56 -5.13
C THR A 99 14.33 5.13 -3.65
N LEU A 100 14.80 3.93 -3.37
CA LEU A 100 15.02 3.49 -1.98
C LEU A 100 16.05 4.35 -1.25
N GLU A 101 17.06 4.89 -1.94
CA GLU A 101 18.02 5.81 -1.34
C GLU A 101 17.34 7.09 -0.84
N GLU A 102 16.48 7.69 -1.65
CA GLU A 102 15.73 8.90 -1.26
C GLU A 102 14.76 8.61 -0.12
N LEU A 103 14.09 7.45 -0.16
CA LEU A 103 13.09 7.08 0.83
C LEU A 103 13.69 6.78 2.22
N ARG A 104 14.98 6.40 2.28
CA ARG A 104 15.72 6.15 3.53
C ARG A 104 16.20 7.43 4.23
N ARG A 105 16.14 8.59 3.57
CA ARG A 105 16.58 9.88 4.14
C ARG A 105 15.46 10.57 4.91
#